data_AF-A0AAD5W7S6-F1
#
_entry.id   AF-A0AAD5W7S6-F1
#
_cell.length_a   1.000
_cell.length_b   1.000
_cell.length_c   1.000
_cell.angle_alpha   90.00
_cell.angle_beta   90.00
_cell.angle_gamma   90.00
#
_symmetry.space_group_name_H-M   'P 1'
#
loop_
_entity.id
_entity.type
_entity.pdbx_description
1 polymer ?
#
loop_
_entity_poly.entity_id
_entity_poly.type
_entity_poly.pdbx_seq_one_letter_code
_entity_poly.pdbx_strand_id
1 'polypeptide(L)'
;MTLGFVDLLRDDYIEKDRSRGIFFTQDWVSMPGVIPVASGGIHVWHMPALTEIFGDDSVLQFGGGTLGHPWGNAPGAVANRVALEACVQARNEGRDLAREACEVWKAIKFEFEPVDKLDK
;
A
#
# COMPACT_ATOMS: atom_id res chain seq x y z
N MET A 1 2.10 15.60 8.49
CA MET A 1 1.34 14.90 9.54
C MET A 1 1.36 13.40 9.35
N THR A 2 0.94 12.86 8.20
CA THR A 2 0.85 11.39 8.03
C THR A 2 2.17 10.66 8.25
N LEU A 3 3.22 11.12 7.59
CA LEU A 3 4.56 10.55 7.76
C LEU A 3 5.07 10.65 9.21
N GLY A 4 4.80 11.77 9.89
CA GLY A 4 5.28 11.95 11.27
C GLY A 4 4.69 10.97 12.28
N PHE A 5 3.42 10.56 12.13
CA PHE A 5 2.86 9.53 13.01
C PHE A 5 3.38 8.13 12.66
N VAL A 6 3.69 7.89 11.38
CA VAL A 6 4.24 6.62 10.93
C VAL A 6 5.65 6.43 11.50
N ASP A 7 6.47 7.47 11.47
CA ASP A 7 7.81 7.49 12.08
C ASP A 7 7.71 7.20 13.59
N LEU A 8 6.79 7.87 14.29
CA LEU A 8 6.55 7.66 15.73
C LEU A 8 6.10 6.23 16.10
N LEU A 9 5.47 5.50 15.18
CA LEU A 9 5.03 4.13 15.41
C LEU A 9 6.15 3.11 15.20
N ARG A 10 7.12 3.40 14.31
CA ARG A 10 8.08 2.40 13.82
C ARG A 10 9.50 2.60 14.32
N ASP A 11 9.95 3.85 14.35
CA ASP A 11 11.35 4.17 14.60
C ASP A 11 11.62 4.22 16.10
N ASP A 12 12.84 3.87 16.50
CA ASP A 12 13.24 3.90 17.92
C ASP A 12 13.50 5.33 18.41
N TYR A 13 13.93 6.22 17.50
CA TYR A 13 14.27 7.60 17.81
C TYR A 13 13.78 8.55 16.73
N ILE A 14 12.97 9.53 17.11
CA ILE A 14 12.35 10.49 16.20
C ILE A 14 12.69 11.91 16.64
N GLU A 15 13.37 12.67 15.79
CA GLU A 15 13.69 14.07 16.07
C GLU A 15 12.45 14.97 16.01
N LYS A 16 12.49 16.06 16.78
CA LYS A 16 11.48 17.12 16.70
C LYS A 16 11.39 17.70 15.29
N ASP A 17 10.25 17.48 14.63
CA ASP A 17 9.91 18.10 13.35
C ASP A 17 8.49 18.68 13.36
N ARG A 18 8.41 20.01 13.51
CA ARG A 18 7.15 20.76 13.52
C ARG A 18 6.41 20.71 12.17
N SER A 19 7.12 20.51 11.05
CA SER A 19 6.50 20.40 9.72
C SER A 19 5.73 19.09 9.55
N ARG A 20 6.18 18.04 10.25
CA ARG A 20 5.51 16.74 10.31
C ARG A 20 4.53 16.61 11.47
N GLY A 21 4.49 17.58 12.40
CA GLY A 21 3.60 17.59 13.56
C GLY A 21 4.22 16.99 14.82
N ILE A 22 5.53 16.76 14.83
CA ILE A 22 6.29 16.22 15.95
C ILE A 22 6.83 17.39 16.78
N PHE A 23 6.23 17.61 17.95
CA PHE A 23 6.55 18.77 18.79
C PHE A 23 7.77 18.57 19.69
N PHE A 24 8.09 17.31 20.02
CA PHE A 24 9.19 16.89 20.87
C PHE A 24 9.94 15.75 20.20
N THR A 25 11.24 15.69 20.44
CA THR A 25 12.03 14.49 20.12
C THR A 25 11.56 13.35 21.01
N GLN A 26 11.39 12.17 20.43
CA GLN A 26 10.88 10.97 21.10
C GLN A 26 11.90 9.84 20.98
N ASP A 27 12.30 9.28 22.11
CA ASP A 27 13.15 8.09 22.23
C ASP A 27 12.31 6.98 22.84
N TRP A 28 12.24 5.83 22.17
CA TRP A 28 11.45 4.67 22.56
C TRP A 28 12.27 3.56 23.23
N VAL A 29 13.58 3.76 23.42
CA VAL A 29 14.47 2.88 24.20
C VAL A 29 14.31 1.39 23.87
N SER A 30 14.33 1.08 22.57
CA SER A 30 14.18 -0.26 21.99
C SER A 30 12.82 -0.90 22.21
N MET A 31 11.78 -0.13 22.53
CA MET A 31 10.40 -0.61 22.47
C MET A 31 10.10 -1.08 21.03
N PRO A 32 9.50 -2.27 20.84
CA PRO A 32 9.16 -2.74 19.51
C PRO A 32 8.23 -1.78 18.77
N GLY A 33 8.55 -1.52 17.50
CA GLY A 33 7.70 -0.74 16.61
C GLY A 33 6.36 -1.42 16.30
N VAL A 34 5.42 -0.62 15.82
CA VAL A 34 4.07 -1.02 15.43
C VAL A 34 3.92 -0.90 13.91
N ILE A 35 3.29 -1.91 13.29
CA ILE A 35 2.98 -1.86 11.86
C ILE A 35 1.80 -0.88 11.63
N PRO A 36 1.99 0.25 10.93
CA PRO A 36 0.90 1.16 10.57
C PRO A 36 -0.06 0.48 9.58
N VAL A 37 -1.36 0.74 9.76
CA VAL A 37 -2.42 0.23 8.89
C VAL A 37 -3.05 1.37 8.11
N ALA A 38 -2.89 1.38 6.79
CA ALA A 38 -3.62 2.26 5.90
C ALA A 38 -4.95 1.61 5.51
N SER A 39 -6.06 2.28 5.85
CA SER A 39 -7.42 1.81 5.59
C SER A 39 -8.36 2.98 5.35
N GLY A 40 -9.51 2.70 4.72
CA GLY A 40 -10.61 3.64 4.49
C GLY A 40 -10.60 4.20 3.06
N GLY A 41 -11.59 3.81 2.25
CA GLY A 41 -11.81 4.39 0.92
C GLY A 41 -10.74 4.09 -0.13
N ILE A 42 -9.78 3.20 0.14
CA ILE A 42 -8.70 2.86 -0.79
C ILE A 42 -9.07 1.74 -1.77
N HIS A 43 -8.42 1.78 -2.94
CA HIS A 43 -8.58 0.86 -4.08
C HIS A 43 -7.30 0.86 -4.92
N VAL A 44 -7.20 -0.03 -5.92
CA VAL A 44 -5.97 -0.32 -6.69
C VAL A 44 -5.19 0.92 -7.16
N TRP A 45 -5.86 1.96 -7.68
CA TRP A 45 -5.19 3.22 -8.11
C TRP A 45 -4.41 3.97 -7.03
N HIS A 46 -4.70 3.72 -5.75
CA HIS A 46 -3.96 4.31 -4.63
C HIS A 46 -2.65 3.58 -4.35
N MET A 47 -2.44 2.37 -4.89
CA MET A 47 -1.31 1.50 -4.55
C MET A 47 0.06 2.19 -4.70
N PRO A 48 0.38 2.91 -5.80
CA PRO A 48 1.68 3.56 -5.94
C PRO A 48 1.98 4.55 -4.80
N ALA A 49 1.00 5.40 -4.48
CA ALA A 49 1.13 6.38 -3.39
C ALA A 49 1.20 5.70 -2.02
N LEU A 50 0.43 4.63 -1.79
CA LEU A 50 0.47 3.88 -0.54
C LEU A 50 1.83 3.20 -0.32
N THR A 51 2.39 2.57 -1.37
CA THR A 51 3.71 1.96 -1.33
C THR A 51 4.81 2.98 -1.10
N GLU A 52 4.69 4.20 -1.64
CA GLU A 52 5.63 5.29 -1.42
C GLU A 52 5.53 5.87 0.01
N ILE A 53 4.32 6.11 0.52
CA ILE A 53 4.10 6.75 1.82
C ILE A 53 4.45 5.82 2.98
N PHE A 54 3.99 4.57 2.92
CA PHE A 54 4.08 3.64 4.05
C PHE A 54 5.24 2.66 3.94
N GLY A 55 5.75 2.36 2.74
CA GLY A 55 6.78 1.35 2.57
C GLY A 55 6.33 -0.07 2.97
N ASP A 56 7.30 -0.97 3.15
CA ASP A 56 7.03 -2.41 3.31
C ASP A 56 6.47 -2.79 4.67
N ASP A 57 6.90 -2.10 5.74
CA ASP A 57 6.41 -2.31 7.09
C ASP A 57 5.08 -1.60 7.29
N SER A 58 4.04 -2.07 6.59
CA SER A 58 2.69 -1.56 6.65
C SER A 58 1.64 -2.62 6.28
N VAL A 59 0.39 -2.38 6.68
CA VAL A 59 -0.76 -3.13 6.18
C VAL A 59 -1.64 -2.20 5.37
N LEU A 60 -1.98 -2.60 4.15
CA LEU A 60 -2.92 -1.89 3.28
C LEU A 60 -4.25 -2.65 3.25
N GLN A 61 -5.30 -2.10 3.87
CA GLN A 61 -6.59 -2.77 4.03
C GLN A 61 -7.62 -2.30 2.98
N PHE A 62 -7.99 -3.20 2.06
CA PHE A 62 -8.95 -2.94 1.00
C PHE A 62 -10.31 -3.58 1.32
N GLY A 63 -11.21 -2.83 1.96
CA GLY A 63 -12.60 -3.23 2.20
C GLY A 63 -13.44 -3.14 0.92
N GLY A 64 -14.05 -1.98 0.67
CA GLY A 64 -14.80 -1.71 -0.56
C GLY A 64 -13.96 -1.89 -1.84
N GLY A 65 -12.65 -1.60 -1.77
CA GLY A 65 -11.70 -1.86 -2.87
C GLY A 65 -11.46 -3.34 -3.20
N THR A 66 -11.96 -4.28 -2.39
CA THR A 66 -11.99 -5.72 -2.71
C THR A 66 -13.42 -6.15 -3.05
N LEU A 67 -14.38 -5.90 -2.15
CA LEU A 67 -15.75 -6.40 -2.29
C LEU A 67 -16.53 -5.72 -3.42
N GLY A 68 -16.15 -4.50 -3.80
CA GLY A 68 -16.75 -3.75 -4.90
C GLY A 68 -16.21 -4.12 -6.28
N HIS A 69 -15.31 -5.11 -6.39
CA HIS A 69 -14.76 -5.51 -7.68
C HIS A 69 -15.86 -6.14 -8.57
N PRO A 70 -15.98 -5.75 -9.86
CA PRO A 70 -17.08 -6.19 -10.73
C PRO A 70 -17.22 -7.71 -10.89
N TRP A 71 -16.15 -8.46 -10.65
CA TRP A 71 -16.10 -9.92 -10.73
C TRP A 71 -16.09 -10.62 -9.37
N GLY A 72 -16.41 -9.90 -8.29
CA GLY A 72 -16.51 -10.45 -6.93
C GLY A 72 -15.19 -10.45 -6.15
N ASN A 73 -15.27 -11.02 -4.94
CA ASN A 73 -14.24 -10.87 -3.90
C ASN A 73 -12.87 -11.45 -4.30
N ALA A 74 -12.86 -12.65 -4.89
CA ALA A 74 -11.61 -13.31 -5.26
C ALA A 74 -10.86 -12.50 -6.34
N PRO A 75 -11.51 -12.05 -7.43
CA PRO A 75 -10.88 -11.12 -8.36
C PRO A 75 -10.44 -9.79 -7.76
N GLY A 76 -11.22 -9.22 -6.83
CA GLY A 76 -10.82 -8.01 -6.11
C GLY A 76 -9.54 -8.21 -5.28
N ALA A 77 -9.42 -9.35 -4.59
CA ALA A 77 -8.24 -9.67 -3.79
C ALA A 77 -7.01 -9.88 -4.67
N VAL A 78 -7.16 -10.61 -5.79
CA VAL A 78 -6.09 -10.76 -6.79
C VAL A 78 -5.70 -9.40 -7.35
N ALA A 79 -6.66 -8.52 -7.64
CA ALA A 79 -6.35 -7.22 -8.21
C ALA A 79 -5.51 -6.35 -7.26
N ASN A 80 -5.85 -6.34 -5.98
CA ASN A 80 -5.05 -5.66 -4.95
C ASN A 80 -3.66 -6.28 -4.79
N ARG A 81 -3.55 -7.62 -4.84
CA ARG A 81 -2.26 -8.32 -4.74
C ARG A 81 -1.33 -7.98 -5.91
N VAL A 82 -1.82 -8.10 -7.14
CA VAL A 82 -1.01 -7.83 -8.35
C VAL A 82 -0.59 -6.36 -8.40
N ALA A 83 -1.49 -5.43 -8.04
CA ALA A 83 -1.15 -4.01 -7.96
C ALA A 83 -0.02 -3.73 -6.96
N LEU A 84 -0.07 -4.36 -5.77
CA LEU A 84 0.98 -4.20 -4.76
C LEU A 84 2.32 -4.73 -5.25
N GLU A 85 2.35 -5.95 -5.77
CA GLU A 85 3.60 -6.57 -6.27
C GLU A 85 4.22 -5.80 -7.42
N ALA A 86 3.40 -5.28 -8.35
CA ALA A 86 3.88 -4.45 -9.44
C ALA A 86 4.50 -3.13 -8.93
N CYS A 87 3.90 -2.50 -7.91
CA CYS A 87 4.47 -1.30 -7.30
C CYS A 87 5.77 -1.60 -6.55
N VAL A 88 5.83 -2.71 -5.80
CA VAL A 88 7.05 -3.13 -5.09
C VAL A 88 8.17 -3.44 -6.09
N GLN A 89 7.88 -4.18 -7.16
CA GLN A 89 8.85 -4.47 -8.21
C GLN A 89 9.37 -3.19 -8.85
N ALA A 90 8.47 -2.31 -9.31
CA ALA A 90 8.85 -1.06 -9.95
C ALA A 90 9.72 -0.18 -9.02
N ARG A 91 9.35 -0.07 -7.74
CA ARG A 91 10.16 0.64 -6.74
C ARG A 91 11.56 0.02 -6.59
N ASN A 92 11.63 -1.31 -6.50
CA ASN A 92 12.90 -2.03 -6.34
C ASN A 92 13.79 -1.95 -7.60
N GLU A 93 13.19 -1.75 -8.78
CA GLU A 93 13.89 -1.45 -10.04
C GLU A 93 14.31 0.03 -10.15
N GLY A 94 14.03 0.85 -9.13
CA GLY A 94 14.40 2.26 -9.08
C GLY A 94 13.47 3.20 -9.83
N ARG A 95 12.25 2.76 -10.16
CA ARG A 95 11.25 3.57 -10.87
C ARG A 95 10.57 4.56 -9.93
N ASP A 96 10.23 5.72 -10.46
CA ASP A 96 9.48 6.74 -9.72
C ASP A 96 7.99 6.42 -9.76
N LEU A 97 7.47 5.82 -8.69
CA LEU A 97 6.05 5.41 -8.62
C LEU A 97 5.08 6.57 -8.79
N ALA A 98 5.42 7.78 -8.32
CA ALA A 98 4.55 8.95 -8.44
C ALA A 98 4.43 9.44 -9.89
N ARG A 99 5.51 9.30 -10.68
CA ARG A 99 5.55 9.73 -12.09
C ARG A 99 5.19 8.62 -13.07
N GLU A 100 5.53 7.38 -12.75
CA GLU A 100 5.44 6.24 -13.65
C GLU A 100 4.28 5.30 -13.31
N ALA A 101 3.40 5.65 -12.37
CA ALA A 101 2.23 4.85 -12.01
C ALA A 101 1.48 4.31 -13.23
N CYS A 102 1.15 5.17 -14.20
CA CYS A 102 0.46 4.76 -15.43
C CYS A 102 1.20 3.69 -16.24
N GLU A 103 2.54 3.72 -16.26
CA GLU A 103 3.34 2.72 -16.95
C GLU A 103 3.44 1.41 -16.14
N VAL A 104 3.50 1.49 -14.81
CA VAL A 104 3.36 0.33 -13.93
C VAL A 104 2.00 -0.35 -14.15
N TRP A 105 0.92 0.42 -14.31
CA TRP A 105 -0.42 -0.11 -14.59
C TRP A 105 -0.51 -0.93 -15.87
N LYS A 106 0.23 -0.57 -16.93
CA LYS A 106 0.22 -1.32 -18.18
C LYS A 106 0.83 -2.71 -18.05
N ALA A 107 1.69 -2.94 -17.05
CA ALA A 107 2.31 -4.23 -16.81
C ALA A 107 1.41 -5.18 -16.01
N ILE A 108 0.34 -4.67 -15.37
CA ILE A 108 -0.58 -5.46 -14.56
C ILE A 108 -1.50 -6.28 -15.45
N LYS A 109 -1.48 -7.60 -15.26
CA LYS A 109 -2.37 -8.56 -15.92
C LYS A 109 -3.28 -9.22 -14.91
N PHE A 110 -4.57 -9.32 -15.26
CA PHE A 110 -5.55 -10.07 -14.50
C PHE A 110 -5.93 -11.32 -15.29
N GLU A 111 -5.49 -12.49 -14.83
CA GLU A 111 -5.86 -13.78 -15.41
C GLU A 111 -6.81 -14.49 -14.44
N PHE A 112 -8.05 -14.69 -14.88
CA PHE A 112 -9.06 -15.43 -14.13
C PHE A 112 -9.62 -16.53 -15.01
N GLU A 113 -9.78 -17.72 -14.45
CA GLU A 113 -10.64 -18.71 -15.09
C GLU A 113 -12.10 -18.23 -15.00
N PRO A 114 -12.87 -18.30 -16.10
CA PRO A 114 -14.31 -18.07 -16.05
C PRO A 114 -14.96 -19.00 -15.04
N VAL A 115 -15.79 -18.45 -14.14
CA VAL A 115 -16.52 -19.21 -13.13
C VAL A 115 -17.59 -20.09 -13.80
N ASP A 116 -18.23 -19.59 -14.86
CA ASP A 116 -19.10 -20.38 -15.73
C ASP A 116 -18.28 -20.93 -16.91
N LYS A 117 -18.13 -22.25 -16.93
CA LYS A 117 -17.66 -22.99 -18.11
C LYS A 117 -18.88 -23.75 -18.64
N LEU A 118 -19.17 -23.62 -19.93
CA LEU A 118 -20.19 -24.48 -20.55
C LEU A 118 -19.72 -25.93 -20.41
N ASP A 119 -20.53 -26.76 -19.75
CA ASP A 119 -20.29 -28.21 -19.72
C ASP A 119 -20.25 -28.71 -21.18
N LYS A 120 -19.15 -29.38 -21.54
CA LYS A 120 -18.99 -29.99 -22.87
C LYS A 120 -19.71 -31.32 -22.96
#